data_AF-A0A2A2QVR7-F1
#
_entry.id   AF-A0A2A2QVR7-F1
#
_cell.length_a   1.000
_cell.length_b   1.000
_cell.length_c   1.000
_cell.angle_alpha   90.00
_cell.angle_beta   90.00
_cell.angle_gamma   90.00
#
_symmetry.space_group_name_H-M   'P 1'
#
loop_
_entity.id
_entity.type
_entity.pdbx_description
1 polymer ?
#
loop_
_entity_poly.entity_id
_entity_poly.type
_entity_poly.pdbx_seq_one_letter_code
_entity_poly.pdbx_strand_id
1 'polypeptide(L)'
;MFTTFHPRLRRLLAVLLILAPAARTAAAGNDEPSIRTELLCVCINGDVNDFHYLNNGKPAIMQAQMAGMGSPVSYRGSRRLAFHDQAADLSPPKDGPPPVPLCEAVLPEENRVLLIFSFGGEGNTKPAVRAVGVSTDRMKSGDYRVFNFSKQNVGLILGDQKAGLAPGKDSTLTSALWRDKVADIAVQIAVVQNKTAKKVYSSMWGHRPERRMFIFLFDRGDPGRPLEIRKTYDVPAVAAIPVNPTPAKTESPPGP
;
A
#
# COMPACT_ATOMS: atom_id res chain seq x y z
N MET A 1 24.33 12.53 -67.26
CA MET A 1 22.98 13.16 -67.30
C MET A 1 22.24 12.73 -66.03
N PHE A 2 21.51 13.64 -65.38
CA PHE A 2 20.97 13.61 -64.00
C PHE A 2 21.99 14.00 -62.91
N THR A 3 22.23 15.29 -62.65
CA THR A 3 21.49 16.26 -61.80
C THR A 3 21.57 16.00 -60.30
N THR A 4 22.55 16.66 -59.67
CA THR A 4 22.42 17.55 -58.49
C THR A 4 21.28 17.28 -57.51
N PHE A 5 21.63 16.85 -56.28
CA PHE A 5 20.78 16.96 -55.10
C PHE A 5 21.26 18.12 -54.20
N HIS A 6 20.33 19.00 -53.87
CA HIS A 6 20.52 20.24 -53.10
C HIS A 6 20.64 20.01 -51.58
N PRO A 7 21.41 20.85 -50.86
CA PRO A 7 21.45 20.88 -49.41
C PRO A 7 20.31 21.76 -48.88
N ARG A 8 19.47 21.24 -47.99
CA ARG A 8 18.48 22.05 -47.27
C ARG A 8 18.67 21.95 -45.76
N LEU A 9 19.07 23.10 -45.22
CA LEU A 9 18.55 23.71 -44.01
C LEU A 9 18.77 22.94 -42.69
N ARG A 10 19.98 23.09 -42.15
CA ARG A 10 20.21 23.08 -40.69
C ARG A 10 19.45 24.27 -40.09
N ARG A 11 18.27 24.03 -39.51
CA ARG A 11 17.66 24.98 -38.56
C ARG A 11 18.08 24.59 -37.15
N LEU A 12 19.11 25.27 -36.66
CA LEU A 12 19.40 25.46 -35.26
C LEU A 12 18.19 26.15 -34.62
N LEU A 13 17.39 25.40 -33.85
CA LEU A 13 16.46 25.99 -32.89
C LEU A 13 17.04 25.71 -31.50
N ALA A 14 17.83 26.67 -31.00
CA ALA A 14 18.23 26.71 -29.61
C ALA A 14 17.00 27.11 -28.79
N VAL A 15 16.26 26.12 -28.29
CA VAL A 15 15.23 26.33 -27.28
C VAL A 15 15.93 26.50 -25.94
N LEU A 16 16.14 27.75 -25.54
CA LEU A 16 16.62 28.13 -24.23
C LEU A 16 15.49 27.84 -23.22
N LEU A 17 15.47 26.64 -22.66
CA LEU A 17 14.58 26.26 -21.55
C LEU A 17 15.12 26.92 -20.28
N ILE A 18 14.57 28.08 -19.94
CA ILE A 18 14.74 28.67 -18.61
C ILE A 18 13.98 27.77 -17.63
N LEU A 19 14.69 26.84 -16.99
CA LEU A 19 14.20 26.16 -15.79
C LEU A 19 14.08 27.20 -14.68
N ALA A 20 12.89 27.80 -14.54
CA ALA A 20 12.51 28.45 -13.31
C ALA A 20 12.38 27.35 -12.23
N PRO A 21 13.15 27.38 -11.13
CA PRO A 21 12.87 26.51 -10.01
C PRO A 21 11.51 26.92 -9.46
N ALA A 22 10.51 26.05 -9.62
CA ALA A 22 9.26 26.15 -8.90
C ALA A 22 9.59 25.93 -7.42
N ALA A 23 9.96 27.01 -6.73
CA ALA A 23 9.96 27.08 -5.28
C ALA A 23 8.52 26.83 -4.83
N ARG A 24 8.21 25.56 -4.53
CA ARG A 24 7.01 25.21 -3.79
C ARG A 24 7.24 25.73 -2.38
N THR A 25 6.77 26.94 -2.13
CA THR A 25 6.49 27.45 -0.80
C THR A 25 5.56 26.45 -0.12
N ALA A 26 6.13 25.65 0.78
CA ALA A 26 5.37 24.91 1.78
C ALA A 26 4.80 25.96 2.77
N ALA A 27 3.74 26.64 2.33
CA ALA A 27 2.96 27.48 3.22
C ALA A 27 2.31 26.58 4.27
N ALA A 28 2.72 26.81 5.51
CA ALA A 28 2.12 26.27 6.71
C ALA A 28 0.61 26.59 6.78
N GLY A 29 -0.16 25.65 7.29
CA GLY A 29 -1.56 25.88 7.71
C GLY A 29 -2.64 25.54 6.70
N ASN A 30 -2.42 24.60 5.77
CA ASN A 30 -3.54 24.07 5.01
C ASN A 30 -4.42 23.23 5.93
N ASP A 31 -5.65 23.74 6.08
CA ASP A 31 -6.86 23.17 6.66
C ASP A 31 -7.28 21.88 5.92
N GLU A 32 -6.32 20.96 5.73
CA GLU A 32 -6.57 19.70 5.06
C GLU A 32 -7.50 18.88 5.96
N PRO A 33 -8.68 18.47 5.47
CA PRO A 33 -9.69 17.86 6.30
C PRO A 33 -9.11 16.64 7.02
N SER A 34 -9.20 16.67 8.35
CA SER A 34 -8.74 15.56 9.17
C SER A 34 -9.58 14.33 8.84
N ILE A 35 -8.92 13.24 8.43
CA ILE A 35 -9.56 11.96 8.22
C ILE A 35 -9.46 11.08 9.47
N ARG A 36 -10.33 10.08 9.54
CA ARG A 36 -10.26 8.99 10.53
C ARG A 36 -10.14 7.67 9.76
N THR A 37 -9.15 6.86 10.11
CA THR A 37 -8.92 5.55 9.47
C THR A 37 -8.14 4.63 10.41
N GLU A 38 -8.03 3.36 10.07
CA GLU A 38 -7.08 2.42 10.66
C GLU A 38 -5.90 2.20 9.71
N LEU A 39 -4.69 2.38 10.22
CA LEU A 39 -3.45 2.11 9.49
C LEU A 39 -3.01 0.68 9.76
N LEU A 40 -3.01 -0.13 8.70
CA LEU A 40 -2.30 -1.41 8.65
C LEU A 40 -0.91 -1.17 8.06
N CYS A 41 0.09 -1.89 8.52
CA CYS A 41 1.45 -1.71 8.02
C CYS A 41 2.07 -3.02 7.56
N VAL A 42 2.79 -2.98 6.44
CA VAL A 42 3.66 -4.07 5.98
C VAL A 42 5.00 -3.52 5.50
N CYS A 43 6.06 -4.22 5.87
CA CYS A 43 7.43 -3.92 5.49
C CYS A 43 7.94 -4.94 4.47
N ILE A 44 8.45 -4.45 3.35
CA ILE A 44 8.83 -5.31 2.22
C ILE A 44 10.27 -5.81 2.31
N ASN A 45 11.23 -4.97 2.64
CA ASN A 45 12.65 -5.32 2.55
C ASN A 45 13.52 -4.56 3.55
N GLY A 46 12.89 -3.99 4.56
CA GLY A 46 13.52 -3.39 5.73
C GLY A 46 12.46 -3.13 6.78
N ASP A 47 12.87 -3.14 8.04
CA ASP A 47 12.00 -2.79 9.15
C ASP A 47 11.87 -1.27 9.25
N VAL A 48 10.71 -0.81 9.70
CA VAL A 48 10.49 0.57 10.12
C VAL A 48 10.61 0.58 11.63
N ASN A 49 11.68 1.21 12.12
CA ASN A 49 11.95 1.37 13.54
C ASN A 49 11.84 2.85 13.88
N ASP A 50 10.98 3.17 14.84
CA ASP A 50 10.88 4.47 15.48
C ASP A 50 10.58 5.67 14.56
N PHE A 51 9.78 5.46 13.51
CA PHE A 51 9.35 6.58 12.66
C PHE A 51 8.29 7.41 13.36
N HIS A 52 8.53 8.71 13.48
CA HIS A 52 7.65 9.63 14.16
C HIS A 52 6.62 10.24 13.20
N TYR A 53 5.37 10.35 13.62
CA TYR A 53 4.31 11.01 12.86
C TYR A 53 3.29 11.67 13.79
N LEU A 54 2.46 12.57 13.26
CA LEU A 54 1.37 13.19 14.02
C LEU A 54 0.10 12.33 13.96
N ASN A 55 -0.41 11.92 15.12
CA ASN A 55 -1.72 11.29 15.27
C ASN A 55 -2.58 12.09 16.25
N ASN A 56 -3.70 12.62 15.76
CA ASN A 56 -4.62 13.50 16.48
C ASN A 56 -3.88 14.71 17.09
N GLY A 57 -2.94 15.28 16.32
CA GLY A 57 -2.10 16.41 16.73
C GLY A 57 -1.00 16.06 17.76
N LYS A 58 -0.84 14.79 18.12
CA LYS A 58 0.19 14.33 19.07
C LYS A 58 1.25 13.48 18.37
N PRO A 59 2.52 13.55 18.78
CA PRO A 59 3.53 12.62 18.33
C PRO A 59 3.14 11.16 18.60
N ALA A 60 3.29 10.32 17.59
CA ALA A 60 3.14 8.87 17.65
C ALA A 60 4.33 8.22 16.96
N ILE A 61 4.54 6.93 17.26
CA ILE A 61 5.64 6.13 16.71
C ILE A 61 5.05 5.02 15.84
N MET A 62 5.58 4.87 14.64
CA MET A 62 5.30 3.76 13.75
C MET A 62 6.44 2.75 13.86
N GLN A 63 6.09 1.51 14.17
CA GLN A 63 6.98 0.36 14.16
C GLN A 63 6.37 -0.72 13.29
N ALA A 64 7.15 -1.28 12.38
CA ALA A 64 6.71 -2.38 11.54
C ALA A 64 7.89 -3.26 11.14
N GLN A 65 7.64 -4.57 11.13
CA GLN A 65 8.65 -5.58 10.84
C GLN A 65 8.32 -6.31 9.54
N MET A 66 9.35 -6.81 8.87
CA MET A 66 9.20 -7.64 7.67
C MET A 66 8.50 -8.98 7.92
N ALA A 67 8.39 -9.41 9.19
CA ALA A 67 7.85 -10.70 9.58
C ALA A 67 6.34 -10.86 9.29
N GLY A 68 5.60 -9.76 9.06
CA GLY A 68 4.17 -9.86 8.81
C GLY A 68 3.48 -8.50 8.67
N MET A 69 2.15 -8.55 8.74
CA MET A 69 1.33 -7.33 8.85
C MET A 69 1.29 -6.90 10.33
N GLY A 70 1.57 -5.63 10.60
CA GLY A 70 1.44 -5.07 11.93
C GLY A 70 -0.02 -4.98 12.40
N SER A 71 -0.21 -4.83 13.71
CA SER A 71 -1.54 -4.57 14.28
C SER A 71 -2.10 -3.25 13.74
N PRO A 72 -3.42 -3.15 13.50
CA PRO A 72 -4.04 -1.91 13.06
C PRO A 72 -3.85 -0.80 14.09
N VAL A 73 -3.54 0.41 13.63
CA VAL A 73 -3.42 1.60 14.47
C VAL A 73 -4.49 2.61 14.08
N SER A 74 -5.33 3.02 15.03
CA SER A 74 -6.29 4.09 14.78
C SER A 74 -5.56 5.41 14.51
N TYR A 75 -5.92 6.06 13.41
CA TYR A 75 -5.35 7.32 12.96
C TYR A 75 -6.41 8.39 12.81
N ARG A 76 -6.07 9.59 13.28
CA ARG A 76 -6.82 10.81 13.01
C ARG A 76 -5.86 11.93 12.66
N GLY A 77 -5.95 12.50 11.47
CA GLY A 77 -5.01 13.55 11.08
C GLY A 77 -5.13 13.95 9.62
N SER A 78 -4.11 14.65 9.11
CA SER A 78 -4.01 15.05 7.71
C SER A 78 -4.03 13.82 6.78
N ARG A 79 -4.54 14.01 5.57
CA ARG A 79 -4.48 12.97 4.52
C ARG A 79 -3.06 12.75 4.04
N ARG A 80 -2.21 13.79 4.06
CA ARG A 80 -0.78 13.66 3.84
C ARG A 80 -0.10 13.19 5.13
N LEU A 81 0.13 11.88 5.23
CA LEU A 81 0.86 11.29 6.34
C LEU A 81 2.36 11.37 6.06
N ALA A 82 3.07 12.15 6.86
CA ALA A 82 4.52 12.32 6.81
C ALA A 82 5.18 11.64 8.02
N PHE A 83 6.31 10.97 7.78
CA PHE A 83 7.11 10.30 8.80
C PHE A 83 8.47 10.98 8.93
N HIS A 84 8.95 11.13 10.16
CA HIS A 84 10.18 11.81 10.52
C HIS A 84 11.08 10.93 11.38
N ASP A 85 12.37 11.25 11.40
CA ASP A 85 13.38 10.53 12.18
C ASP A 85 13.29 10.86 13.67
N GLN A 86 12.84 12.08 14.01
CA GLN A 86 12.76 12.55 15.38
C GLN A 86 11.40 13.17 15.69
N ALA A 87 10.94 13.01 16.93
CA ALA A 87 9.70 13.64 17.40
C ALA A 87 9.74 15.18 17.33
N ALA A 88 10.93 15.78 17.48
CA ALA A 88 11.13 17.23 17.40
C ALA A 88 10.76 17.80 16.02
N ASP A 89 10.90 16.99 14.96
CA ASP A 89 10.62 17.39 13.58
C ASP A 89 9.12 17.50 13.27
N LEU A 90 8.25 17.00 14.16
CA LEU A 90 6.80 17.04 14.00
C LEU A 90 6.20 18.42 14.32
N SER A 91 6.97 19.29 14.96
CA SER A 91 6.55 20.66 15.25
C SER A 91 7.17 21.61 14.22
N PRO A 92 6.39 22.56 13.66
CA PRO A 92 6.97 23.58 12.80
C PRO A 92 8.07 24.33 13.57
N PRO A 93 9.28 24.47 13.02
CA PRO A 93 10.32 25.26 13.67
C PRO A 93 9.86 26.72 13.73
N LYS A 94 10.17 27.40 14.84
CA LYS A 94 9.88 28.84 14.99
C LYS A 94 10.65 29.66 13.96
N ASP A 95 11.87 29.25 13.67
CA ASP A 95 12.77 29.88 12.71
C ASP A 95 13.37 28.80 11.80
N GLY A 96 13.34 29.03 10.49
CA GLY A 96 13.95 28.15 9.50
C GLY A 96 12.96 27.32 8.66
N PRO A 97 13.46 26.57 7.67
CA PRO A 97 12.64 25.74 6.81
C PRO A 97 12.04 24.55 7.59
N PRO A 98 10.84 24.06 7.21
CA PRO A 98 10.25 22.90 7.85
C PRO A 98 11.12 21.65 7.66
N PRO A 99 11.19 20.75 8.67
CA PRO A 99 11.90 19.50 8.55
C PRO A 99 11.43 18.67 7.36
N VAL A 100 12.37 18.09 6.63
CA VAL A 100 12.07 17.22 5.49
C VAL A 100 11.72 15.83 6.02
N PRO A 101 10.53 15.28 5.72
CA PRO A 101 10.17 13.95 6.17
C PRO A 101 11.08 12.88 5.56
N LEU A 102 11.26 11.77 6.28
CA LEU A 102 11.90 10.55 5.76
C LEU A 102 11.13 10.03 4.55
N CYS A 103 9.80 10.02 4.67
CA CYS A 103 8.87 9.62 3.61
C CYS A 103 7.47 10.18 3.88
N GLU A 104 6.66 10.31 2.82
CA GLU A 104 5.27 10.75 2.91
C GLU A 104 4.36 9.88 2.03
N ALA A 105 3.11 9.70 2.44
CA ALA A 105 2.06 9.09 1.64
C ALA A 105 0.75 9.89 1.72
N VAL A 106 0.02 9.92 0.61
CA VAL A 106 -1.35 10.47 0.58
C VAL A 106 -2.34 9.35 0.86
N LEU A 107 -3.02 9.44 2.00
CA LEU A 107 -4.01 8.47 2.44
C LEU A 107 -5.30 8.60 1.61
N PRO A 108 -5.86 7.48 1.11
CA PRO A 108 -7.18 7.48 0.51
C PRO A 108 -8.26 7.67 1.59
N GLU A 109 -9.43 8.17 1.19
CA GLU A 109 -10.60 8.34 2.07
C GLU A 109 -11.28 7.00 2.30
N GLU A 110 -10.70 6.23 3.19
CA GLU A 110 -11.05 4.83 3.45
C GLU A 110 -10.97 4.58 4.95
N ASN A 111 -11.87 3.76 5.49
CA ASN A 111 -11.88 3.41 6.91
C ASN A 111 -10.65 2.59 7.33
N ARG A 112 -9.99 1.94 6.35
CA ARG A 112 -8.79 1.15 6.60
C ARG A 112 -7.80 1.30 5.45
N VAL A 113 -6.55 1.61 5.78
CA VAL A 113 -5.48 1.88 4.83
C VAL A 113 -4.29 0.98 5.12
N LEU A 114 -3.81 0.27 4.10
CA LEU A 114 -2.57 -0.46 4.13
C LEU A 114 -1.42 0.46 3.71
N LEU A 115 -0.49 0.69 4.63
CA LEU A 115 0.81 1.31 4.39
C LEU A 115 1.82 0.23 4.03
N ILE A 116 2.48 0.41 2.89
CA ILE A 116 3.46 -0.51 2.35
C ILE A 116 4.79 0.21 2.30
N PHE A 117 5.73 -0.18 3.16
CA PHE A 117 7.07 0.39 3.23
C PHE A 117 8.08 -0.46 2.46
N SER A 118 8.92 0.21 1.68
CA SER A 118 10.00 -0.42 0.91
C SER A 118 11.25 0.45 0.90
N PHE A 119 12.42 -0.16 0.96
CA PHE A 119 13.72 0.49 1.02
C PHE A 119 14.46 0.29 -0.29
N GLY A 120 15.25 1.27 -0.71
CA GLY A 120 15.96 1.22 -2.00
C GLY A 120 17.15 0.26 -2.07
N GLY A 121 17.40 -0.53 -1.02
CA GLY A 121 18.54 -1.43 -0.90
C GLY A 121 19.23 -1.32 0.46
N GLU A 122 20.29 -2.08 0.65
CA GLU A 122 21.08 -2.09 1.88
C GLU A 122 21.65 -0.69 2.19
N GLY A 123 21.54 -0.26 3.45
CA GLY A 123 22.01 1.06 3.91
C GLY A 123 21.12 2.25 3.56
N ASN A 124 20.05 2.08 2.79
CA ASN A 124 19.08 3.16 2.57
C ASN A 124 18.17 3.31 3.79
N THR A 125 18.24 4.46 4.47
CA THR A 125 17.42 4.76 5.67
C THR A 125 16.10 5.46 5.35
N LYS A 126 15.88 5.88 4.09
CA LYS A 126 14.67 6.57 3.64
C LYS A 126 13.80 5.64 2.80
N PRO A 127 12.72 5.07 3.36
CA PRO A 127 11.85 4.20 2.59
C PRO A 127 10.96 5.00 1.64
N ALA A 128 10.46 4.34 0.61
CA ALA A 128 9.24 4.74 -0.06
C ALA A 128 8.05 4.12 0.69
N VAL A 129 6.99 4.91 0.89
CA VAL A 129 5.71 4.44 1.44
C VAL A 129 4.60 4.59 0.40
N ARG A 130 3.79 3.53 0.23
CA ARG A 130 2.56 3.57 -0.56
C ARG A 130 1.37 3.32 0.35
N ALA A 131 0.35 4.18 0.26
CA ALA A 131 -0.92 4.01 0.95
C ALA A 131 -1.98 3.43 -0.01
N VAL A 132 -2.66 2.38 0.41
CA VAL A 132 -3.72 1.72 -0.37
C VAL A 132 -4.95 1.50 0.50
N GLY A 133 -6.11 1.92 0.00
CA GLY A 133 -7.39 1.69 0.64
C GLY A 133 -7.74 0.21 0.65
N VAL A 134 -7.99 -0.36 1.82
CA VAL A 134 -8.36 -1.77 2.00
C VAL A 134 -9.64 -1.90 2.82
N SER A 135 -10.55 -0.93 2.72
CA SER A 135 -11.86 -1.03 3.39
C SER A 135 -12.67 -2.23 2.88
N THR A 136 -13.56 -2.71 3.73
CA THR A 136 -14.45 -3.85 3.51
C THR A 136 -15.29 -3.75 2.25
N ASP A 137 -15.66 -2.53 1.86
CA ASP A 137 -16.60 -2.31 0.77
C ASP A 137 -16.00 -2.68 -0.60
N ARG A 138 -14.66 -2.57 -0.71
CA ARG A 138 -13.90 -2.89 -1.93
C ARG A 138 -13.17 -4.23 -1.87
N MET A 139 -13.02 -4.81 -0.68
CA MET A 139 -12.35 -6.08 -0.45
C MET A 139 -12.97 -6.79 0.76
N LYS A 140 -13.65 -7.90 0.50
CA LYS A 140 -14.36 -8.69 1.51
C LYS A 140 -13.44 -9.72 2.14
N SER A 141 -13.86 -10.27 3.28
CA SER A 141 -13.24 -11.47 3.84
C SER A 141 -13.22 -12.58 2.79
N GLY A 142 -12.13 -13.34 2.78
CA GLY A 142 -11.84 -14.34 1.78
C GLY A 142 -11.00 -13.78 0.62
N ASP A 143 -11.21 -12.53 0.22
CA ASP A 143 -10.61 -11.99 -1.01
C ASP A 143 -9.08 -11.93 -0.97
N TYR A 144 -8.48 -11.98 -2.17
CA TYR A 144 -7.02 -11.83 -2.36
C TYR A 144 -6.73 -10.54 -3.11
N ARG A 145 -5.88 -9.68 -2.58
CA ARG A 145 -5.36 -8.53 -3.29
C ARG A 145 -3.88 -8.71 -3.59
N VAL A 146 -3.53 -8.56 -4.86
CA VAL A 146 -2.20 -8.83 -5.38
C VAL A 146 -1.59 -7.52 -5.85
N PHE A 147 -0.38 -7.22 -5.38
CA PHE A 147 0.40 -6.06 -5.76
C PHE A 147 1.62 -6.49 -6.56
N ASN A 148 1.77 -5.93 -7.77
CA ASN A 148 2.96 -6.10 -8.57
C ASN A 148 3.93 -4.92 -8.35
N PHE A 149 4.91 -5.11 -7.47
CA PHE A 149 5.99 -4.17 -7.25
C PHE A 149 7.25 -4.49 -8.08
N SER A 150 7.23 -5.59 -8.83
CA SER A 150 8.30 -5.93 -9.77
C SER A 150 8.28 -4.99 -10.98
N LYS A 151 9.40 -4.92 -11.69
CA LYS A 151 9.54 -4.23 -12.98
C LYS A 151 8.94 -5.01 -14.15
N GLN A 152 8.39 -6.20 -13.90
CA GLN A 152 7.96 -7.14 -14.93
C GLN A 152 6.43 -7.19 -15.01
N ASN A 153 5.90 -7.48 -16.20
CA ASN A 153 4.49 -7.83 -16.32
C ASN A 153 4.29 -9.23 -15.74
N VAL A 154 3.25 -9.40 -14.91
CA VAL A 154 2.98 -10.66 -14.22
C VAL A 154 1.60 -11.18 -14.58
N GLY A 155 1.50 -12.46 -14.90
CA GLY A 155 0.26 -13.22 -14.92
C GLY A 155 0.10 -14.02 -13.63
N LEU A 156 -1.09 -14.02 -13.06
CA LEU A 156 -1.46 -14.80 -11.89
C LEU A 156 -2.69 -15.65 -12.19
N ILE A 157 -2.67 -16.89 -11.74
CA ILE A 157 -3.84 -17.77 -11.63
C ILE A 157 -4.00 -18.15 -10.16
N LEU A 158 -5.19 -17.95 -9.62
CA LEU A 158 -5.57 -18.27 -8.25
C LEU A 158 -6.89 -19.05 -8.29
N GLY A 159 -6.80 -20.37 -8.25
CA GLY A 159 -7.94 -21.26 -8.48
C GLY A 159 -8.51 -21.04 -9.88
N ASP A 160 -9.76 -20.61 -9.95
CA ASP A 160 -10.48 -20.26 -11.17
C ASP A 160 -10.23 -18.82 -11.65
N GLN A 161 -9.66 -17.97 -10.80
CA GLN A 161 -9.45 -16.56 -11.09
C GLN A 161 -8.11 -16.30 -11.79
N LYS A 162 -8.07 -15.32 -12.69
CA LYS A 162 -6.88 -14.93 -13.45
C LYS A 162 -6.72 -13.41 -13.42
N ALA A 163 -5.48 -12.94 -13.29
CA ALA A 163 -5.15 -11.52 -13.42
C ALA A 163 -3.84 -11.32 -14.19
N GLY A 164 -3.81 -10.27 -15.01
CA GLY A 164 -2.59 -9.69 -15.56
C GLY A 164 -2.28 -8.38 -14.84
N LEU A 165 -1.05 -8.23 -14.35
CA LEU A 165 -0.61 -7.07 -13.58
C LEU A 165 0.62 -6.45 -14.22
N ALA A 166 0.48 -5.21 -14.71
CA ALA A 166 1.63 -4.40 -15.11
C ALA A 166 2.44 -3.93 -13.88
N PRO A 167 3.70 -3.51 -14.05
CA PRO A 167 4.49 -2.93 -12.97
C PRO A 167 3.75 -1.81 -12.23
N GLY A 168 3.79 -1.85 -10.90
CA GLY A 168 3.13 -0.90 -10.01
C GLY A 168 1.61 -1.05 -9.87
N LYS A 169 0.98 -1.98 -10.61
CA LYS A 169 -0.47 -2.22 -10.56
C LYS A 169 -0.84 -3.28 -9.53
N ASP A 170 -2.11 -3.26 -9.15
CA ASP A 170 -2.72 -4.21 -8.23
C ASP A 170 -4.10 -4.65 -8.71
N SER A 171 -4.57 -5.78 -8.21
CA SER A 171 -5.90 -6.33 -8.51
C SER A 171 -6.44 -7.12 -7.31
N THR A 172 -7.75 -7.09 -7.15
CA THR A 172 -8.48 -7.92 -6.18
C THR A 172 -9.11 -9.10 -6.93
N LEU A 173 -8.86 -10.31 -6.45
CA LEU A 173 -9.45 -11.55 -6.92
C LEU A 173 -10.46 -12.04 -5.89
N THR A 174 -11.67 -12.33 -6.35
CA THR A 174 -12.80 -12.87 -5.58
C THR A 174 -13.35 -14.09 -6.31
N SER A 175 -13.73 -15.14 -5.59
CA SER A 175 -14.43 -16.29 -6.18
C SER A 175 -15.41 -16.91 -5.20
N ALA A 176 -16.62 -17.21 -5.67
CA ALA A 176 -17.60 -17.98 -4.91
C ALA A 176 -17.11 -19.42 -4.59
N LEU A 177 -16.11 -19.94 -5.34
CA LEU A 177 -15.58 -21.28 -5.13
C LEU A 177 -14.75 -21.43 -3.85
N TRP A 178 -14.22 -20.34 -3.30
CA TRP A 178 -13.40 -20.41 -2.10
C TRP A 178 -13.74 -19.36 -1.04
N ARG A 179 -14.29 -18.19 -1.42
CA ARG A 179 -14.46 -17.05 -0.50
C ARG A 179 -15.13 -17.37 0.82
N ASP A 180 -16.11 -18.28 0.78
CA ASP A 180 -16.99 -18.57 1.92
C ASP A 180 -16.69 -19.93 2.58
N LYS A 181 -15.57 -20.60 2.24
CA LYS A 181 -15.19 -21.90 2.83
C LYS A 181 -13.69 -22.12 2.94
N VAL A 182 -13.27 -23.02 3.81
CA VAL A 182 -11.89 -23.51 3.85
C VAL A 182 -11.60 -24.33 2.58
N ALA A 183 -10.50 -24.05 1.90
CA ALA A 183 -10.10 -24.77 0.69
C ALA A 183 -8.58 -24.70 0.48
N ASP A 184 -8.05 -25.61 -0.35
CA ASP A 184 -6.71 -25.44 -0.92
C ASP A 184 -6.84 -24.87 -2.33
N ILE A 185 -6.19 -23.74 -2.58
CA ILE A 185 -6.27 -23.02 -3.85
C ILE A 185 -4.97 -23.21 -4.62
N ALA A 186 -5.07 -23.68 -5.86
CA ALA A 186 -3.94 -23.74 -6.77
C ALA A 186 -3.49 -22.34 -7.18
N VAL A 187 -2.20 -22.05 -7.05
CA VAL A 187 -1.61 -20.74 -7.38
C VAL A 187 -0.52 -20.92 -8.41
N GLN A 188 -0.60 -20.18 -9.51
CA GLN A 188 0.45 -20.13 -10.53
C GLN A 188 0.77 -18.69 -10.87
N ILE A 189 2.06 -18.36 -10.94
CA ILE A 189 2.53 -17.03 -11.31
C ILE A 189 3.49 -17.17 -12.48
N ALA A 190 3.33 -16.30 -13.47
CA ALA A 190 4.14 -16.23 -14.67
C ALA A 190 4.67 -14.82 -14.87
N VAL A 191 5.91 -14.71 -15.34
CA VAL A 191 6.45 -13.47 -15.90
C VAL A 191 6.08 -13.42 -17.38
N VAL A 192 5.58 -12.28 -17.85
CA VAL A 192 5.19 -12.06 -19.24
C VAL A 192 6.22 -11.14 -19.91
N GLN A 193 6.97 -11.70 -20.86
CA GLN A 193 7.97 -10.98 -21.66
C GLN A 193 7.73 -11.27 -23.14
N ASN A 194 7.73 -10.24 -23.99
CA ASN A 194 7.52 -10.38 -25.43
C ASN A 194 6.29 -11.23 -25.80
N LYS A 195 5.16 -10.99 -25.11
CA LYS A 195 3.89 -11.74 -25.23
C LYS A 195 3.97 -13.24 -24.88
N THR A 196 5.09 -13.70 -24.34
CA THR A 196 5.29 -15.07 -23.87
C THR A 196 5.19 -15.09 -22.35
N ALA A 197 4.34 -15.97 -21.82
CA ALA A 197 4.22 -16.18 -20.38
C ALA A 197 5.11 -17.35 -19.95
N LYS A 198 6.13 -17.08 -19.13
CA LYS A 198 6.96 -18.11 -18.50
C LYS A 198 6.50 -18.29 -17.06
N LYS A 199 5.99 -19.47 -16.72
CA LYS A 199 5.65 -19.81 -15.32
C LYS A 199 6.91 -19.81 -14.47
N VAL A 200 6.87 -19.10 -13.35
CA VAL A 200 7.99 -18.95 -12.40
C VAL A 200 7.66 -19.45 -10.99
N TYR A 201 6.39 -19.70 -10.71
CA TYR A 201 5.92 -20.23 -9.44
C TYR A 201 4.66 -21.08 -9.62
N SER A 202 4.55 -22.15 -8.85
CA SER A 202 3.38 -23.03 -8.77
C SER A 202 3.30 -23.64 -7.38
N SER A 203 2.15 -23.52 -6.71
CA SER A 203 1.95 -24.09 -5.36
C SER A 203 0.47 -24.27 -5.04
N MET A 204 0.17 -24.93 -3.93
CA MET A 204 -1.17 -25.02 -3.33
C MET A 204 -1.17 -24.22 -2.04
N TRP A 205 -2.13 -23.31 -1.87
CA TRP A 205 -2.25 -22.48 -0.67
C TRP A 205 -3.53 -22.76 0.08
N GLY A 206 -3.41 -23.05 1.37
CA GLY A 206 -4.55 -23.09 2.28
C GLY A 206 -5.24 -21.73 2.38
N HIS A 207 -6.55 -21.74 2.18
CA HIS A 207 -7.45 -20.60 2.22
C HIS A 207 -8.36 -20.66 3.44
N ARG A 208 -8.66 -19.47 3.98
CA ARG A 208 -9.50 -19.27 5.14
C ARG A 208 -10.45 -18.10 4.87
N PRO A 209 -11.78 -18.31 4.95
CA PRO A 209 -12.77 -17.31 4.53
C PRO A 209 -12.80 -16.08 5.45
N GLU A 210 -12.35 -16.19 6.70
CA GLU A 210 -12.30 -15.08 7.65
C GLU A 210 -11.16 -14.08 7.37
N ARG A 211 -10.27 -14.38 6.43
CA ARG A 211 -9.04 -13.61 6.19
C ARG A 211 -9.09 -12.85 4.87
N ARG A 212 -8.52 -11.65 4.86
CA ARG A 212 -8.18 -10.92 3.64
C ARG A 212 -6.72 -11.16 3.33
N MET A 213 -6.43 -11.69 2.16
CA MET A 213 -5.10 -12.11 1.79
C MET A 213 -4.42 -11.03 0.95
N PHE A 214 -3.20 -10.66 1.30
CA PHE A 214 -2.39 -9.73 0.51
C PHE A 214 -1.16 -10.45 -0.02
N ILE A 215 -0.99 -10.38 -1.34
CA ILE A 215 0.14 -10.98 -2.06
C ILE A 215 0.97 -9.85 -2.64
N PHE A 216 2.27 -9.89 -2.41
CA PHE A 216 3.20 -8.89 -2.91
C PHE A 216 4.28 -9.57 -3.76
N LEU A 217 4.52 -9.01 -4.94
CA LEU A 217 5.44 -9.55 -5.94
C LEU A 217 6.59 -8.56 -6.16
N PHE A 218 7.82 -9.00 -5.98
CA PHE A 218 9.04 -8.19 -6.11
C PHE A 218 10.04 -8.81 -7.07
N ASP A 219 10.93 -8.01 -7.64
CA ASP A 219 12.09 -8.54 -8.35
C ASP A 219 13.07 -9.18 -7.35
N ARG A 220 13.60 -10.37 -7.68
CA ARG A 220 14.59 -11.08 -6.84
C ARG A 220 16.02 -11.02 -7.39
N GLY A 221 16.20 -10.50 -8.61
CA GLY A 221 17.50 -10.45 -9.30
C GLY A 221 18.04 -11.80 -9.81
N ASP A 222 17.40 -12.92 -9.45
CA ASP A 222 17.78 -14.28 -9.86
C ASP A 222 17.03 -14.71 -11.14
N PRO A 223 17.71 -15.03 -12.26
CA PRO A 223 17.05 -15.46 -13.50
C PRO A 223 16.22 -16.75 -13.39
N GLY A 224 16.57 -17.65 -12.47
CA GLY A 224 15.86 -18.90 -12.21
C GLY A 224 14.60 -18.70 -11.38
N ARG A 225 14.60 -17.70 -10.49
CA ARG A 225 13.47 -17.29 -9.67
C ARG A 225 13.35 -15.76 -9.70
N PRO A 226 12.82 -15.18 -10.79
CA PRO A 226 12.87 -13.74 -11.02
C PRO A 226 11.98 -12.94 -10.06
N LEU A 227 11.03 -13.61 -9.41
CA LEU A 227 10.11 -12.99 -8.47
C LEU A 227 10.30 -13.53 -7.04
N GLU A 228 10.30 -12.61 -6.08
CA GLU A 228 10.00 -12.89 -4.69
C GLU A 228 8.50 -12.69 -4.45
N ILE A 229 7.89 -13.62 -3.73
CA ILE A 229 6.45 -13.63 -3.45
C ILE A 229 6.30 -13.62 -1.94
N ARG A 230 5.65 -12.58 -1.42
CA ARG A 230 5.30 -12.48 0.01
C ARG A 230 3.80 -12.53 0.17
N LYS A 231 3.36 -13.24 1.20
CA LYS A 231 1.96 -13.40 1.53
C LYS A 231 1.76 -13.02 2.99
N THR A 232 0.85 -12.10 3.25
CA THR A 232 0.34 -11.83 4.60
C THR A 232 -1.18 -11.72 4.55
N TYR A 233 -1.80 -11.56 5.70
CA TYR A 233 -3.24 -11.46 5.81
C TYR A 233 -3.64 -10.49 6.91
N ASP A 234 -4.87 -10.02 6.77
CA ASP A 234 -5.60 -9.31 7.79
C ASP A 234 -6.83 -10.12 8.17
N VAL A 235 -7.27 -9.98 9.42
CA VAL A 235 -8.58 -10.42 9.88
C VAL A 235 -9.41 -9.16 10.08
N PRO A 236 -10.42 -8.89 9.23
CA PRO A 236 -11.34 -7.78 9.44
C PRO A 236 -11.90 -7.84 10.86
N ALA A 237 -11.97 -6.69 11.53
CA ALA A 237 -12.67 -6.62 12.80
C ALA A 237 -14.10 -7.12 12.56
N VAL A 238 -14.50 -8.16 13.29
CA VAL A 238 -15.89 -8.61 13.31
C VAL A 238 -16.68 -7.41 13.83
N ALA A 239 -17.64 -6.91 13.06
CA ALA A 239 -18.56 -5.89 13.55
C ALA A 239 -19.08 -6.38 14.90
N ALA A 240 -18.86 -5.60 15.97
CA ALA A 240 -19.24 -6.01 17.31
C ALA A 240 -20.69 -6.51 17.26
N ILE A 241 -20.94 -7.75 17.70
CA ILE A 241 -22.30 -8.26 17.85
C ILE A 241 -23.03 -7.18 18.66
N PRO A 242 -24.11 -6.57 18.14
CA PRO A 242 -24.84 -5.58 18.90
C PRO A 242 -25.21 -6.22 20.22
N VAL A 243 -24.65 -5.69 21.31
CA VAL A 243 -25.04 -6.12 22.65
C VAL A 243 -26.51 -5.81 22.73
N ASN A 244 -27.36 -6.85 22.73
CA ASN A 244 -28.79 -6.68 22.92
C ASN A 244 -28.96 -5.76 24.14
N PRO A 245 -29.70 -4.65 24.03
CA PRO A 245 -29.90 -3.76 25.16
C PRO A 245 -30.43 -4.61 26.31
N THR A 246 -29.75 -4.55 27.45
CA THR A 246 -30.15 -5.21 28.69
C THR A 246 -31.67 -5.05 28.82
N PRO A 247 -32.45 -6.15 28.90
CA PRO A 247 -33.89 -6.04 29.05
C PRO A 247 -34.17 -5.12 30.23
N ALA A 248 -34.98 -4.09 29.99
CA ALA A 248 -35.37 -3.13 31.01
C ALA A 248 -35.82 -3.91 32.24
N LYS A 249 -35.23 -3.60 33.41
CA LYS A 249 -35.67 -4.14 34.70
C LYS A 249 -37.18 -3.97 34.76
N THR A 250 -37.90 -5.09 34.74
CA THR A 250 -39.32 -5.10 35.04
C THR A 250 -39.44 -4.70 36.50
N GLU A 251 -39.81 -3.44 36.75
CA GLU A 251 -40.22 -3.00 38.08
C GLU A 251 -41.37 -3.92 38.52
N SER A 252 -41.11 -4.67 39.59
CA SER A 252 -42.13 -5.49 40.20
C SER A 252 -43.17 -4.55 40.82
N PRO A 253 -44.48 -4.79 40.60
CA PRO A 253 -45.50 -3.95 41.20
C PRO A 253 -45.42 -4.02 42.73
N PRO A 254 -45.74 -2.93 43.44
CA PRO A 254 -45.75 -2.93 44.91
C PRO A 254 -46.73 -3.99 45.40
N GLY A 255 -46.24 -4.85 46.31
CA GLY A 255 -47.04 -5.88 46.96
C GLY A 255 -48.12 -5.27 47.88
N PRO A 256 -49.16 -6.06 48.20
CA PRO A 256 -50.37 -5.62 48.90
C PRO A 256 -50.11 -5.13 50.33
#